data_AF-A0A966F8Q2-F1
#
_entry.id   AF-A0A966F8Q2-F1
#
_cell.length_a   1.000
_cell.length_b   1.000
_cell.length_c   1.000
_cell.angle_alpha   90.00
_cell.angle_beta   90.00
_cell.angle_gamma   90.00
#
_symmetry.space_group_name_H-M   'P 1'
#
loop_
_entity.id
_entity.type
_entity.pdbx_description
1 polymer ?
#
loop_
_entity_poly.entity_id
_entity_poly.type
_entity_poly.pdbx_seq_one_letter_code
_entity_poly.pdbx_strand_id
1 'polypeptide(L)' 'MKRWQFWLGVLISAIFLYFVVRKLDWAAFWLSLETANYWWIVPGVAVYFVAVWARAWRWHYLLKPIKSIKTSVMF' A
#
# COMPACT_ATOMS: atom_id res chain seq x y z
N MET A 1 8.55 24.66 3.16
CA MET A 1 8.07 23.76 2.08
C MET A 1 7.15 24.54 1.16
N LYS A 2 7.60 24.91 -0.04
CA LYS A 2 6.84 25.81 -0.95
C LYS A 2 5.57 25.08 -1.43
N ARG A 3 4.40 25.53 -0.94
CA ARG A 3 3.04 24.99 -1.23
C ARG A 3 2.76 24.69 -2.71
N TRP A 4 3.45 25.35 -3.62
CA TRP A 4 3.28 25.18 -5.07
C TRP A 4 3.71 23.82 -5.62
N GLN A 5 4.74 23.18 -5.06
CA GLN A 5 5.17 21.85 -5.52
C GLN A 5 4.10 20.79 -5.22
N PHE A 6 3.36 20.94 -4.12
CA PHE A 6 2.23 20.07 -3.78
C PHE A 6 1.10 20.21 -4.80
N TRP A 7 0.68 21.44 -5.13
CA TRP A 7 -0.36 21.68 -6.12
C TRP A 7 0.04 21.22 -7.53
N LEU A 8 1.31 21.39 -7.89
CA LEU A 8 1.85 20.91 -9.16
C LEU A 8 1.83 19.37 -9.20
N GLY A 9 2.21 18.69 -8.11
CA GLY A 9 2.08 17.25 -7.98
C GLY A 9 0.63 16.76 -8.07
N VAL A 10 -0.31 17.47 -7.45
CA VAL A 10 -1.75 17.17 -7.52
C VAL A 10 -2.27 17.34 -8.94
N LEU A 11 -1.94 18.44 -9.61
CA LEU A 11 -2.37 18.71 -10.99
C LEU A 11 -1.85 17.64 -11.95
N ILE A 12 -0.56 17.29 -11.85
CA ILE A 12 0.04 16.23 -12.66
C ILE A 12 -0.65 14.89 -12.40
N SER A 13 -0.86 14.54 -11.12
CA SER A 13 -1.54 13.28 -10.76
C SER A 13 -2.97 13.23 -11.32
N ALA A 14 -3.71 14.34 -11.25
CA ALA A 14 -5.06 14.43 -11.78
C ALA A 14 -5.09 14.30 -13.32
N ILE A 15 -4.15 14.93 -14.03
CA ILE A 15 -4.03 14.81 -15.49
C ILE A 15 -3.76 13.36 -15.90
N PHE A 16 -2.80 12.70 -15.24
CA PHE A 16 -2.48 11.30 -15.52
C PHE A 16 -3.67 10.38 -15.22
N LEU A 17 -4.35 10.59 -14.08
CA LEU A 17 -5.55 9.83 -13.74
C LEU A 17 -6.63 10.00 -14.80
N TYR A 18 -6.89 11.24 -15.25
CA TYR A 18 -7.87 11.52 -16.29
C TYR A 18 -7.52 10.85 -17.62
N PHE A 19 -6.24 10.85 -18.03
CA PHE A 19 -5.80 10.18 -19.25
C PHE A 19 -6.02 8.67 -19.20
N VAL A 20 -5.70 8.03 -18.07
CA VAL A 20 -5.90 6.60 -17.86
C VAL A 20 -7.38 6.26 -17.89
N VAL A 21 -8.20 6.99 -17.13
CA VAL A 21 -9.65 6.76 -17.03
C VAL A 21 -10.36 7.01 -18.36
N ARG A 22 -9.93 8.01 -19.14
CA ARG A 22 -10.53 8.32 -20.44
C ARG A 22 -10.20 7.29 -21.52
N LYS A 23 -9.04 6.64 -21.44
CA LYS A 23 -8.66 5.54 -22.35
C LYS A 23 -9.13 4.17 -21.87
N LEU A 24 -9.67 4.09 -20.66
CA LEU A 24 -10.19 2.85 -20.11
C LEU A 24 -11.54 2.54 -20.77
N ASP A 25 -11.60 1.43 -21.49
CA ASP A 25 -12.87 0.88 -21.95
C ASP A 25 -13.58 0.25 -20.74
N TRP A 26 -14.56 0.98 -20.21
CA TRP A 26 -15.32 0.58 -19.03
C TRP A 26 -16.05 -0.74 -19.21
N ALA A 27 -16.49 -1.07 -20.43
CA ALA A 27 -17.18 -2.32 -20.71
C ALA A 27 -16.21 -3.50 -20.67
N ALA A 28 -15.05 -3.35 -21.30
CA ALA A 28 -13.99 -4.37 -21.26
C ALA A 28 -13.41 -4.54 -19.84
N PHE A 29 -13.35 -3.46 -19.05
CA PHE A 29 -12.91 -3.51 -17.65
C PHE A 29 -13.85 -4.32 -16.77
N TRP A 30 -15.17 -4.11 -16.86
CA TRP A 30 -16.13 -4.91 -16.10
C TRP A 30 -16.15 -6.37 -16.50
N LEU A 31 -16.10 -6.65 -17.81
CA LEU A 31 -16.02 -8.03 -18.31
C LEU A 31 -14.75 -8.74 -17.80
N SER A 32 -13.61 -8.03 -17.80
CA SER A 32 -12.34 -8.54 -17.31
C SER A 32 -12.33 -8.78 -15.81
N LEU A 33 -13.08 -7.98 -15.03
CA LEU A 33 -13.23 -8.19 -13.59
C LEU A 33 -14.12 -9.38 -13.27
N GLU A 34 -15.22 -9.57 -13.99
CA GLU A 34 -16.14 -10.70 -13.78
C GLU A 34 -15.50 -12.04 -14.21
N THR A 35 -14.69 -12.02 -15.26
CA THR A 35 -13.96 -13.21 -15.75
C THR A 35 -12.59 -13.41 -15.09
N ALA A 36 -12.11 -12.45 -14.30
CA ALA A 36 -10.82 -12.55 -13.64
C ALA A 36 -10.81 -13.70 -12.63
N ASN A 37 -9.80 -14.56 -12.74
CA ASN A 37 -9.54 -15.58 -11.73
C ASN A 37 -8.95 -14.91 -10.48
N TYR A 38 -9.82 -14.61 -9.51
CA TYR A 38 -9.46 -14.07 -8.18
C TYR A 38 -8.43 -14.94 -7.41
N TRP A 39 -8.18 -16.17 -7.86
CA TRP A 39 -7.10 -17.02 -7.36
C TRP A 39 -5.72 -16.35 -7.44
N TRP A 40 -5.50 -15.48 -8.44
CA TRP A 40 -4.24 -14.72 -8.58
C TRP A 40 -4.05 -13.63 -7.52
N ILE A 41 -5.08 -13.26 -6.78
CA ILE A 41 -4.96 -12.33 -5.64
C ILE A 41 -4.25 -13.02 -4.47
N VAL A 42 -4.46 -14.33 -4.28
CA VAL A 42 -3.88 -15.10 -3.18
C VAL A 42 -2.35 -15.01 -3.12
N PRO A 43 -1.58 -15.25 -4.20
CA PRO A 43 -0.12 -15.08 -4.16
C PRO A 43 0.29 -13.63 -3.93
N GLY A 44 -0.44 -12.64 -4.49
CA GLY A 44 -0.16 -11.22 -4.24
C GLY A 44 -0.36 -10.83 -2.78
N VAL A 45 -1.44 -11.31 -2.15
CA VAL A 45 -1.72 -11.13 -0.73
C VAL A 45 -0.67 -11.84 0.12
N ALA A 46 -0.29 -13.07 -0.23
CA ALA A 46 0.76 -13.80 0.48
C ALA A 46 2.10 -13.03 0.46
N VAL A 47 2.50 -12.50 -0.70
CA VAL A 47 3.71 -11.66 -0.81
C VAL A 47 3.58 -10.37 0.01
N TYR A 48 2.42 -9.72 -0.01
CA TYR A 48 2.17 -8.53 0.81
C TYR A 48 2.28 -8.84 2.31
N PHE A 49 1.68 -9.94 2.75
CA PHE A 49 1.80 -10.41 4.14
C PHE A 49 3.24 -10.70 4.52
N VAL A 50 4.02 -11.36 3.64
CA VAL A 50 5.46 -11.59 3.86
C VAL A 50 6.22 -10.27 3.95
N ALA A 51 5.91 -9.28 3.11
CA ALA A 51 6.56 -7.97 3.15
C ALA A 51 6.23 -7.20 4.45
N VAL A 52 4.97 -7.24 4.89
CA VAL A 52 4.55 -6.64 6.17
C VAL A 52 5.14 -7.40 7.35
N TRP A 53 5.21 -8.74 7.27
CA TRP A 53 5.84 -9.58 8.28
C TRP A 53 7.34 -9.31 8.39
N ALA A 54 8.05 -9.20 7.27
CA ALA A 54 9.46 -8.81 7.23
C ALA A 54 9.66 -7.39 7.81
N ARG A 55 8.72 -6.47 7.55
CA ARG A 55 8.73 -5.14 8.16
C ARG A 55 8.49 -5.22 9.66
N ALA A 56 7.49 -5.98 10.12
CA ALA A 56 7.22 -6.18 11.55
C ALA A 56 8.41 -6.85 12.26
N TRP A 57 9.03 -7.86 11.65
CA TRP A 57 10.22 -8.53 12.14
C TRP A 57 11.42 -7.59 12.24
N ARG A 58 11.63 -6.76 11.21
CA ARG A 58 12.68 -5.73 11.21
C ARG A 58 12.50 -4.77 12.38
N TRP A 59 11.26 -4.36 12.66
CA TRP A 59 10.96 -3.45 13.77
C TRP A 59 11.01 -4.15 15.13
N HIS A 60 10.63 -5.43 15.21
CA HIS A 60 10.78 -6.24 16.40
C HIS A 60 12.24 -6.44 16.80
N TYR A 61 13.13 -6.65 15.83
CA TYR A 61 14.59 -6.71 16.08
C TYR A 61 15.19 -5.34 16.44
N LEU A 62 14.70 -4.25 15.84
CA LEU A 62 15.15 -2.89 16.15
C LEU A 62 14.64 -2.36 17.50
N LEU A 63 13.52 -2.88 18.02
CA LEU A 63 12.97 -2.53 19.34
C LEU A 63 13.56 -3.38 20.47
N LYS A 64 14.21 -4.51 20.15
CA LYS A 64 14.91 -5.39 21.10
C LYS A 64 15.99 -4.70 21.97
N PRO A 65 16.70 -3.64 21.53
CA PRO A 65 17.74 -3.01 22.35
C PRO A 65 17.27 -1.81 23.18
N ILE A 66 16.06 -1.25 22.97
CA ILE A 66 15.77 0.13 23.43
C ILE A 66 15.03 0.22 24.76
N LYS A 67 14.28 -0.80 25.23
CA LYS A 67 13.85 -0.83 26.66
C LYS A 67 13.17 -2.14 27.09
N SER A 68 13.83 -2.88 27.96
CA SER A 68 13.18 -3.77 28.93
C SER A 68 12.53 -2.88 30.00
N ILE A 69 11.27 -2.47 29.82
CA ILE A 69 10.52 -1.90 30.94
C ILE A 69 9.91 -3.07 31.71
N LYS A 70 10.45 -3.30 32.90
CA LYS A 70 9.94 -4.28 33.86
C LYS A 70 8.48 -3.96 34.17
N THR A 71 7.63 -4.98 34.09
CA THR A 71 6.19 -5.00 34.42
C THR A 71 5.86 -4.71 35.89
N SER A 72 6.84 -4.36 36.73
CA SER A 72 6.66 -4.11 38.17
C SER A 72 6.36 -2.65 38.53
N VAL A 73 6.16 -1.77 37.55
CA VAL A 73 5.82 -0.34 37.78
C VAL A 73 4.39 -0.03 37.35
N MET A 74 3.59 -1.06 37.03
CA MET A 74 2.18 -0.92 36.62
C MET A 74 1.19 -1.49 37.65
N PHE A 75 1.67 -1.81 38.84
CA PHE A 75 0.86 -2.09 40.03
C PHE A 75 1.20 -1.08 41.12
#